data_AF-A0AB36RK77-F1
#
_entry.id   AF-A0AB36RK77-F1
#
_cell.length_a   1.000
_cell.length_b   1.000
_cell.length_c   1.000
_cell.angle_alpha   90.00
_cell.angle_beta   90.00
_cell.angle_gamma   90.00
#
_symmetry.space_group_name_H-M   'P 1'
#
loop_
_entity.id
_entity.type
_entity.pdbx_description
1 polymer ?
#
loop_
_entity_poly.entity_id
_entity_poly.type
_entity_poly.pdbx_seq_one_letter_code
_entity_poly.pdbx_strand_id
1 'polypeptide(L)'
;MSMLTPLLRTDPASPRLTVYDEARGTRMEFSAQTLDNWANKVANMLDEEFELPPAAGAICIDLPASWQCAVIALGAYNSSRVPHIGPCDGGAPEVVFVGVDDAARWAHVPDCVVVSDDPFGRGVVEAGGELPTGTIDFGPTVRFYGDQYFGASADLAAWSTPELGPERYWVPAWTSAAEFEQYVLAPLAAGGSVVAATGLISADRQQEIMEIEKVGRRLGVDKR
;
A
#
# COMPACT_ATOMS: atom_id res chain seq x y z
N MET A 1 8.75 11.72 -13.40
CA MET A 1 9.27 10.33 -13.25
C MET A 1 8.69 9.80 -11.97
N SER A 2 8.22 8.54 -11.95
CA SER A 2 7.64 7.90 -10.76
C SER A 2 8.64 7.88 -9.60
N MET A 3 8.14 7.94 -8.37
CA MET A 3 8.95 7.95 -7.15
C MET A 3 9.85 6.70 -7.04
N LEU A 4 9.44 5.56 -7.60
CA LEU A 4 10.20 4.30 -7.51
C LEU A 4 11.30 4.16 -8.59
N THR A 5 11.45 5.14 -9.48
CA THR A 5 12.49 5.17 -10.53
C THR A 5 13.90 4.83 -10.03
N PRO A 6 14.38 5.31 -8.85
CA PRO A 6 15.69 4.93 -8.34
C PRO A 6 15.88 3.42 -8.19
N LEU A 7 14.84 2.69 -7.76
CA LEU A 7 14.88 1.24 -7.58
C LEU A 7 14.91 0.49 -8.92
N LEU A 8 14.16 1.00 -9.91
CA LEU A 8 14.15 0.45 -11.27
C LEU A 8 15.53 0.56 -11.94
N ARG A 9 16.26 1.64 -11.65
CA ARG A 9 17.62 1.84 -12.18
C ARG A 9 18.65 0.90 -11.57
N THR A 10 18.45 0.45 -10.33
CA THR A 10 19.39 -0.44 -9.65
C THR A 10 19.09 -1.91 -9.90
N ASP A 11 17.85 -2.35 -9.66
CA ASP A 11 17.43 -3.74 -9.83
C ASP A 11 15.89 -3.79 -9.89
N PRO A 12 15.30 -3.82 -11.09
CA PRO A 12 13.85 -3.79 -11.28
C PRO A 12 13.16 -5.10 -10.88
N ALA A 13 13.90 -6.23 -10.89
CA ALA A 13 13.36 -7.56 -10.60
C ALA A 13 13.47 -7.95 -9.13
N SER A 14 14.33 -7.27 -8.35
CA SER A 14 14.50 -7.51 -6.92
C SER A 14 13.18 -7.37 -6.15
N PRO A 15 12.87 -8.30 -5.21
CA PRO A 15 11.71 -8.19 -4.34
C PRO A 15 11.85 -6.99 -3.42
N ARG A 16 10.86 -6.10 -3.44
CA ARG A 16 10.83 -4.85 -2.66
C ARG A 16 9.82 -4.89 -1.53
N LEU A 17 8.70 -5.57 -1.73
CA LEU A 17 7.67 -5.74 -0.71
C LEU A 17 7.20 -7.19 -0.70
N THR A 18 7.16 -7.78 0.49
CA THR A 18 6.56 -9.09 0.75
C THR A 18 5.59 -8.94 1.91
N VAL A 19 4.33 -9.35 1.70
CA VAL A 19 3.28 -9.31 2.73
C VAL A 19 2.72 -10.70 2.90
N TYR A 20 2.76 -11.18 4.14
CA TYR A 20 2.07 -12.37 4.58
C TYR A 20 0.74 -11.97 5.20
N ASP A 21 -0.35 -12.64 4.81
CA ASP A 21 -1.63 -12.60 5.52
C ASP A 21 -1.79 -13.94 6.24
N GLU A 22 -1.55 -13.96 7.55
CA GLU A 22 -1.61 -15.19 8.34
C GLU A 22 -3.05 -15.64 8.62
N ALA A 23 -4.02 -14.72 8.54
CA ALA A 23 -5.44 -15.08 8.67
C ALA A 23 -5.93 -15.86 7.43
N ARG A 24 -5.41 -15.53 6.24
CA ARG A 24 -5.75 -16.20 4.97
C ARG A 24 -4.71 -17.23 4.50
N GLY A 25 -3.55 -17.29 5.16
CA GLY A 25 -2.45 -18.20 4.81
C GLY A 25 -1.80 -17.86 3.47
N THR A 26 -1.75 -16.58 3.09
CA THR A 26 -1.24 -16.14 1.78
C THR A 26 0.04 -15.33 1.90
N ARG A 27 0.82 -15.34 0.81
CA ARG A 27 2.08 -14.61 0.67
C ARG A 27 2.09 -13.91 -0.68
N MET A 28 2.18 -12.59 -0.66
CA MET A 28 2.30 -11.77 -1.86
C MET A 28 3.67 -11.09 -1.90
N GLU A 29 4.33 -11.12 -3.05
CA GLU A 29 5.63 -10.51 -3.27
C GLU A 29 5.59 -9.61 -4.51
N PHE A 30 6.22 -8.45 -4.39
CA PHE A 30 6.27 -7.45 -5.44
C PHE A 30 7.72 -7.05 -5.69
N SER A 31 8.13 -7.12 -6.96
CA SER A 31 9.39 -6.53 -7.41
C SER A 31 9.28 -5.01 -7.48
N ALA A 32 10.42 -4.32 -7.68
CA ALA A 32 10.40 -2.88 -7.92
C ALA A 32 9.53 -2.51 -9.13
N GLN A 33 9.61 -3.28 -10.22
CA GLN A 33 8.78 -3.06 -11.41
C GLN A 33 7.28 -3.22 -11.12
N THR A 34 6.90 -4.28 -10.39
CA THR A 34 5.48 -4.52 -10.09
C THR A 34 4.94 -3.45 -9.14
N LEU A 35 5.72 -3.02 -8.14
CA LEU A 35 5.32 -1.90 -7.27
C LEU A 35 5.18 -0.58 -8.04
N ASP A 36 6.09 -0.29 -8.97
CA ASP A 36 6.04 0.91 -9.80
C ASP A 36 4.77 0.94 -10.67
N ASN A 37 4.44 -0.18 -11.31
CA ASN A 37 3.21 -0.30 -12.08
C ASN A 37 1.98 -0.02 -11.20
N TRP A 38 1.91 -0.64 -10.02
CA TRP A 38 0.81 -0.38 -9.07
C TRP A 38 0.74 1.07 -8.62
N ALA A 39 1.87 1.67 -8.26
CA ALA A 39 1.94 3.07 -7.84
C ALA A 39 1.50 4.01 -8.96
N ASN A 40 1.85 3.72 -10.22
CA ASN A 40 1.44 4.51 -11.37
C ASN A 40 -0.05 4.35 -11.68
N LYS A 41 -0.59 3.12 -11.63
CA LYS A 41 -2.02 2.88 -11.85
C LYS A 41 -2.88 3.58 -10.81
N VAL A 42 -2.52 3.47 -9.53
CA VAL A 42 -3.26 4.15 -8.46
C VAL A 42 -3.10 5.67 -8.56
N ALA A 43 -1.91 6.20 -8.87
CA ALA A 43 -1.73 7.64 -9.07
C ALA A 43 -2.56 8.18 -10.25
N ASN A 44 -2.60 7.47 -11.37
CA ASN A 44 -3.48 7.80 -12.50
C ASN A 44 -4.96 7.70 -12.09
N MET A 45 -5.38 6.68 -11.36
CA MET A 45 -6.76 6.56 -10.87
C MET A 45 -7.15 7.75 -9.98
N LEU A 46 -6.27 8.18 -9.07
CA LEU A 46 -6.52 9.33 -8.20
C LEU A 46 -6.71 10.64 -8.97
N ASP A 47 -5.95 10.84 -10.07
CA ASP A 47 -6.01 12.06 -10.86
C ASP A 47 -7.10 12.01 -11.96
N GLU A 48 -7.34 10.85 -12.56
CA GLU A 48 -8.23 10.68 -13.72
C GLU A 48 -9.66 10.28 -13.33
N GLU A 49 -9.85 9.40 -12.34
CA GLU A 49 -11.19 8.96 -11.91
C GLU A 49 -11.83 9.95 -10.95
N PHE A 50 -11.04 10.42 -9.99
CA PHE A 50 -11.51 11.22 -8.86
C PHE A 50 -11.19 12.71 -9.00
N GLU A 51 -10.46 13.08 -10.06
CA GLU A 51 -10.06 14.46 -10.34
C GLU A 51 -9.47 15.19 -9.12
N LEU A 52 -8.76 14.46 -8.24
CA LEU A 52 -8.34 15.01 -6.95
C LEU A 52 -7.42 16.22 -7.15
N PRO A 53 -7.69 17.38 -6.52
CA PRO A 53 -6.88 18.56 -6.71
C PRO A 53 -5.51 18.41 -6.00
N PRO A 54 -4.41 18.93 -6.56
CA PRO A 54 -3.10 18.87 -5.91
C PRO A 54 -3.13 19.40 -4.47
N ALA A 55 -2.41 18.76 -3.55
CA ALA A 55 -2.40 19.07 -2.12
C ALA A 55 -3.72 18.86 -1.33
N ALA A 56 -4.70 18.13 -1.89
CA ALA A 56 -5.83 17.63 -1.10
C ALA A 56 -5.39 16.61 -0.05
N GLY A 57 -5.58 16.93 1.23
CA GLY A 57 -5.31 16.05 2.37
C GLY A 57 -6.44 15.06 2.66
N ALA A 58 -7.14 14.58 1.63
CA ALA A 58 -8.46 13.98 1.77
C ALA A 58 -8.56 12.53 1.26
N ILE A 59 -7.43 11.82 1.13
CA ILE A 59 -7.42 10.38 0.85
C ILE A 59 -7.47 9.63 2.18
N CYS A 60 -8.52 8.86 2.41
CA CYS A 60 -8.60 7.92 3.54
C CYS A 60 -8.37 6.49 3.06
N ILE A 61 -7.44 5.76 3.68
CA ILE A 61 -7.23 4.33 3.49
C ILE A 61 -7.69 3.64 4.78
N ASP A 62 -8.99 3.32 4.83
CA ASP A 62 -9.64 2.65 5.94
C ASP A 62 -9.62 1.13 5.74
N LEU A 63 -8.39 0.62 5.68
CA LEU A 63 -8.07 -0.79 5.49
C LEU A 63 -7.10 -1.24 6.58
N PRO A 64 -7.19 -2.51 7.02
CA PRO A 64 -6.08 -3.11 7.73
C PRO A 64 -4.82 -3.12 6.85
N ALA A 65 -3.65 -3.18 7.49
CA ALA A 65 -2.40 -3.41 6.76
C ALA A 65 -2.55 -4.67 5.89
N SER A 66 -2.19 -4.54 4.63
CA SER A 66 -2.26 -5.57 3.59
C SER A 66 -1.41 -5.13 2.41
N TRP A 67 -1.19 -6.02 1.44
CA TRP A 67 -0.51 -5.61 0.22
C TRP A 67 -1.34 -4.60 -0.58
N GLN A 68 -2.69 -4.69 -0.56
CA GLN A 68 -3.57 -3.71 -1.22
C GLN A 68 -3.46 -2.34 -0.57
N CYS A 69 -3.48 -2.28 0.78
CA CYS A 69 -3.24 -1.05 1.53
C CYS A 69 -1.87 -0.44 1.16
N ALA A 70 -0.82 -1.27 1.04
CA ALA A 70 0.51 -0.79 0.66
C ALA A 70 0.55 -0.19 -0.75
N VAL A 71 -0.03 -0.86 -1.76
CA VAL A 71 0.00 -0.34 -3.14
C VAL A 71 -0.86 0.90 -3.33
N ILE A 72 -1.98 1.00 -2.60
CA ILE A 72 -2.83 2.20 -2.59
C ILE A 72 -2.06 3.37 -1.98
N ALA A 73 -1.41 3.15 -0.83
CA ALA A 73 -0.59 4.17 -0.19
C ALA A 73 0.58 4.60 -1.08
N LEU A 74 1.30 3.66 -1.71
CA LEU A 74 2.36 3.99 -2.67
C LEU A 74 1.87 4.86 -3.83
N GLY A 75 0.67 4.60 -4.35
CA GLY A 75 0.06 5.44 -5.39
C GLY A 75 -0.29 6.85 -4.93
N ALA A 76 -0.78 6.99 -3.70
CA ALA A 76 -1.01 8.31 -3.10
C ALA A 76 0.31 9.10 -2.99
N TYR A 77 1.37 8.50 -2.45
CA TYR A 77 2.69 9.15 -2.39
C TYR A 77 3.26 9.43 -3.78
N ASN A 78 3.04 8.53 -4.74
CA ASN A 78 3.49 8.70 -6.13
C ASN A 78 2.76 9.85 -6.85
N SER A 79 1.57 10.24 -6.40
CA SER A 79 0.85 11.45 -6.82
C SER A 79 1.10 12.67 -5.90
N SER A 80 2.16 12.61 -5.09
CA SER A 80 2.56 13.66 -4.13
C SER A 80 1.51 13.98 -3.06
N ARG A 81 0.71 12.99 -2.65
CA ARG A 81 -0.33 13.11 -1.61
C ARG A 81 0.02 12.21 -0.43
N VAL A 82 -0.21 12.70 0.78
CA VAL A 82 -0.04 11.91 2.01
C VAL A 82 -1.43 11.38 2.40
N PRO A 83 -1.68 10.06 2.33
CA PRO A 83 -2.96 9.50 2.72
C PRO A 83 -3.09 9.45 4.24
N HIS A 84 -4.31 9.51 4.77
CA HIS A 84 -4.60 8.98 6.10
C HIS A 84 -4.69 7.46 6.00
N ILE A 85 -4.05 6.74 6.93
CA ILE A 85 -4.10 5.27 7.00
C ILE A 85 -4.64 4.89 8.36
N GLY A 86 -5.51 3.88 8.39
CA GLY A 86 -6.20 3.42 9.59
C GLY A 86 -7.59 4.04 9.73
N PRO A 87 -8.30 3.75 10.83
CA PRO A 87 -9.65 4.25 11.05
C PRO A 87 -9.71 5.78 10.91
N CYS A 88 -10.63 6.26 10.07
CA CYS A 88 -10.89 7.69 9.89
C CYS A 88 -12.19 8.04 10.63
N ASP A 89 -12.09 8.48 11.89
CA ASP A 89 -13.28 8.87 12.67
C ASP A 89 -13.75 10.27 12.26
N GLY A 90 -14.85 10.35 11.51
CA GLY A 90 -15.62 11.58 11.30
C GLY A 90 -15.01 12.64 10.38
N GLY A 91 -13.97 12.30 9.61
CA GLY A 91 -13.49 13.13 8.51
C GLY A 91 -14.42 13.05 7.30
N ALA A 92 -14.35 14.07 6.42
CA ALA A 92 -14.98 14.05 5.10
C ALA A 92 -13.88 13.95 4.04
N PRO A 93 -13.30 12.74 3.81
CA PRO A 93 -12.34 12.55 2.73
C PRO A 93 -13.02 12.77 1.38
N GLU A 94 -12.24 13.15 0.37
CA GLU A 94 -12.71 13.21 -1.02
C GLU A 94 -12.85 11.80 -1.58
N VAL A 95 -11.89 10.93 -1.26
CA VAL A 95 -11.92 9.51 -1.62
C VAL A 95 -11.59 8.64 -0.41
N VAL A 96 -12.29 7.52 -0.28
CA VAL A 96 -12.00 6.50 0.72
C VAL A 96 -11.80 5.13 0.09
N PHE A 97 -10.74 4.44 0.48
CA PHE A 97 -10.53 3.03 0.20
C PHE A 97 -10.92 2.21 1.43
N VAL A 98 -11.88 1.31 1.29
CA VAL A 98 -12.47 0.57 2.42
C VAL A 98 -12.81 -0.88 2.06
N GLY A 99 -12.81 -1.77 3.05
CA GLY A 99 -13.29 -3.14 2.88
C GLY A 99 -14.79 -3.22 2.58
N VAL A 100 -15.22 -4.31 1.94
CA VAL A 100 -16.62 -4.55 1.53
C VAL A 100 -17.59 -4.39 2.70
N ASP A 101 -17.30 -5.04 3.83
CA ASP A 101 -18.19 -5.07 5.01
C ASP A 101 -18.35 -3.70 5.68
N ASP A 102 -17.38 -2.83 5.47
CA ASP A 102 -17.28 -1.52 6.09
C ASP A 102 -17.75 -0.38 5.18
N ALA A 103 -18.11 -0.66 3.93
CA ALA A 103 -18.47 0.35 2.94
C ALA A 103 -19.66 1.22 3.35
N ALA A 104 -20.63 0.64 4.07
CA ALA A 104 -21.86 1.33 4.47
C ALA A 104 -21.60 2.54 5.39
N ARG A 105 -20.52 2.53 6.19
CA ARG A 105 -20.17 3.69 7.06
C ARG A 105 -19.72 4.91 6.25
N TRP A 106 -19.30 4.67 5.01
CA TRP A 106 -18.78 5.67 4.07
C TRP A 106 -19.78 6.10 3.01
N ALA A 107 -21.06 5.75 3.15
CA ALA A 107 -22.10 6.11 2.17
C ALA A 107 -22.30 7.63 1.94
N HIS A 108 -21.66 8.48 2.76
CA HIS A 108 -21.66 9.92 2.65
C HIS A 108 -20.48 10.48 1.84
N VAL A 109 -19.47 9.66 1.55
CA VAL A 109 -18.32 10.02 0.72
C VAL A 109 -18.66 9.70 -0.74
N PRO A 110 -18.55 10.68 -1.67
CA PRO A 110 -18.88 10.45 -3.08
C PRO A 110 -18.07 9.32 -3.70
N ASP A 111 -16.75 9.34 -3.49
CA ASP A 111 -15.82 8.35 -4.05
C ASP A 111 -15.47 7.30 -2.99
N CYS A 112 -16.42 6.41 -2.74
CA CYS A 112 -16.24 5.24 -1.89
C CYS A 112 -15.73 4.06 -2.72
N VAL A 113 -14.45 3.74 -2.58
CA VAL A 113 -13.75 2.69 -3.32
C VAL A 113 -13.64 1.45 -2.44
N VAL A 114 -14.35 0.40 -2.84
CA VAL A 114 -14.36 -0.87 -2.14
C VAL A 114 -13.20 -1.74 -2.60
N VAL A 115 -12.43 -2.22 -1.62
CA VAL A 115 -11.31 -3.13 -1.80
C VAL A 115 -11.74 -4.50 -1.32
N SER A 116 -11.78 -5.45 -2.25
CA SER A 116 -12.01 -6.87 -1.97
C SER A 116 -10.94 -7.44 -1.04
N ASP A 117 -11.31 -8.43 -0.24
CA ASP A 117 -10.36 -9.17 0.58
C ASP A 117 -9.77 -10.42 -0.12
N ASP A 118 -10.01 -10.56 -1.43
CA ASP A 118 -9.44 -11.62 -2.26
C ASP A 118 -7.90 -11.54 -2.24
N PRO A 119 -7.20 -12.64 -1.88
CA PRO A 119 -5.75 -12.61 -1.73
C PRO A 119 -4.96 -12.17 -2.97
N PHE A 120 -5.54 -12.36 -4.17
CA PHE A 120 -4.92 -12.04 -5.44
C PHE A 120 -5.44 -10.73 -6.05
N GLY A 121 -6.29 -10.01 -5.31
CA GLY A 121 -6.78 -8.69 -5.69
C GLY A 121 -7.83 -8.74 -6.80
N ARG A 122 -8.58 -9.84 -6.92
CA ARG A 122 -9.80 -9.89 -7.75
C ARG A 122 -10.85 -8.94 -7.19
N GLY A 123 -11.55 -8.21 -8.05
CA GLY A 123 -12.66 -7.35 -7.62
C GLY A 123 -13.74 -8.10 -6.86
N VAL A 124 -14.61 -7.38 -6.18
CA VAL A 124 -15.71 -7.94 -5.36
C VAL A 124 -16.55 -8.92 -6.18
N VAL A 125 -16.98 -8.51 -7.37
CA VAL A 125 -17.79 -9.36 -8.26
C VAL A 125 -16.97 -10.52 -8.84
N GLU A 126 -15.71 -10.28 -9.20
CA GLU A 126 -14.80 -11.32 -9.70
C GLU A 126 -14.51 -12.40 -8.64
N ALA A 127 -14.55 -12.03 -7.37
CA ALA A 127 -14.41 -12.92 -6.22
C ALA A 127 -15.71 -13.64 -5.84
N GLY A 128 -16.83 -13.34 -6.50
CA GLY A 128 -18.15 -13.94 -6.26
C GLY A 128 -18.99 -13.22 -5.21
N GLY A 129 -18.58 -12.01 -4.80
CA GLY A 129 -19.36 -11.14 -3.92
C GLY A 129 -20.32 -10.21 -4.68
N GLU A 130 -21.03 -9.38 -3.92
CA GLU A 130 -21.90 -8.33 -4.44
C GLU A 130 -21.28 -6.96 -4.13
N LEU A 131 -21.12 -6.12 -5.15
CA LEU A 131 -20.57 -4.78 -4.96
C LEU A 131 -21.60 -3.90 -4.23
N PRO A 132 -21.24 -3.26 -3.09
CA PRO A 132 -22.14 -2.36 -2.40
C PRO A 132 -22.63 -1.22 -3.31
N THR A 133 -23.92 -0.87 -3.18
CA THR A 133 -24.53 0.16 -4.03
C THR A 133 -23.85 1.52 -3.85
N GLY A 134 -23.59 2.21 -4.96
CA GLY A 134 -22.97 3.54 -4.95
C GLY A 134 -21.47 3.53 -4.65
N THR A 135 -20.82 2.38 -4.74
CA THR A 135 -19.37 2.24 -4.55
C THR A 135 -18.66 1.83 -5.83
N ILE A 136 -17.34 2.01 -5.85
CA ILE A 136 -16.46 1.64 -6.96
C ILE A 136 -15.64 0.41 -6.57
N ASP A 137 -15.56 -0.58 -7.45
CA ASP A 137 -14.75 -1.78 -7.21
C ASP A 137 -13.27 -1.52 -7.56
N PHE A 138 -12.38 -1.53 -6.57
CA PHE A 138 -10.97 -1.18 -6.77
C PHE A 138 -10.27 -2.05 -7.81
N GLY A 139 -10.42 -3.38 -7.70
CA GLY A 139 -9.65 -4.35 -8.48
C GLY A 139 -9.80 -4.20 -10.00
N PRO A 140 -11.03 -4.26 -10.55
CA PRO A 140 -11.24 -4.09 -11.99
C PRO A 140 -10.98 -2.65 -12.44
N THR A 141 -11.34 -1.64 -11.64
CA THR A 141 -11.16 -0.22 -12.02
C THR A 141 -9.69 0.15 -12.15
N VAL A 142 -8.87 -0.13 -11.13
CA VAL A 142 -7.45 0.27 -11.12
C VAL A 142 -6.65 -0.34 -12.27
N ARG A 143 -7.04 -1.53 -12.75
CA ARG A 143 -6.35 -2.25 -13.83
C ARG A 143 -6.47 -1.55 -15.19
N PHE A 144 -7.44 -0.65 -15.38
CA PHE A 144 -7.60 0.10 -16.63
C PHE A 144 -6.64 1.27 -16.77
N TYR A 145 -6.04 1.76 -15.68
CA TYR A 145 -5.09 2.87 -15.74
C TYR A 145 -3.71 2.43 -16.22
N GLY A 146 -2.95 3.38 -16.79
CA GLY A 146 -1.63 3.13 -17.35
C GLY A 146 -0.56 2.80 -16.31
N ASP A 147 0.46 2.06 -16.75
CA ASP A 147 1.66 1.75 -15.93
C ASP A 147 2.70 2.88 -15.91
N GLN A 148 2.35 4.06 -16.44
CA GLN A 148 3.19 5.26 -16.42
C GLN A 148 2.37 6.43 -15.88
N TYR A 149 2.91 7.12 -14.89
CA TYR A 149 2.32 8.33 -14.32
C TYR A 149 3.11 9.56 -14.74
N PHE A 150 2.41 10.56 -15.29
CA PHE A 150 3.02 11.79 -15.82
C PHE A 150 2.78 13.03 -14.94
N GLY A 151 2.01 12.89 -13.85
CA GLY A 151 1.81 13.96 -12.88
C GLY A 151 3.02 14.22 -11.99
N ALA A 152 2.85 15.11 -11.02
CA ALA A 152 3.89 15.45 -10.07
C ALA A 152 4.06 14.29 -9.07
N SER A 153 5.26 13.69 -9.07
CA SER A 153 5.59 12.57 -8.20
C SER A 153 6.60 12.98 -7.12
N ALA A 154 6.41 12.45 -5.92
CA ALA A 154 7.32 12.69 -4.81
C ALA A 154 8.71 12.10 -5.09
N ASP A 155 9.75 12.75 -4.54
CA ASP A 155 11.08 12.15 -4.55
C ASP A 155 11.17 11.12 -3.42
N LEU A 156 11.43 9.85 -3.76
CA LEU A 156 11.60 8.78 -2.78
C LEU A 156 12.73 9.09 -1.77
N ALA A 157 13.74 9.88 -2.17
CA ALA A 157 14.81 10.29 -1.27
C ALA A 157 14.31 11.14 -0.07
N ALA A 158 13.09 11.70 -0.12
CA ALA A 158 12.49 12.42 0.99
C ALA A 158 12.34 11.57 2.26
N TRP A 159 12.24 10.24 2.13
CA TRP A 159 12.16 9.30 3.25
C TRP A 159 13.50 8.59 3.55
N SER A 160 14.60 8.99 2.89
CA SER A 160 15.91 8.41 3.15
C SER A 160 16.38 8.77 4.56
N THR A 161 16.90 7.77 5.28
CA THR A 161 17.47 7.95 6.62
C THR A 161 18.89 7.37 6.64
N PRO A 162 19.87 8.03 7.28
CA PRO A 162 21.27 7.58 7.31
C PRO A 162 21.47 6.19 7.94
N GLU A 163 20.53 5.73 8.76
CA GLU A 163 20.61 4.48 9.53
C GLU A 163 20.20 3.25 8.71
N LEU A 164 19.51 3.45 7.58
CA LEU A 164 19.03 2.41 6.70
C LEU A 164 19.92 2.25 5.46
N GLY A 165 19.97 1.03 4.95
CA GLY A 165 20.73 0.67 3.75
C GLY A 165 19.96 -0.34 2.90
N PRO A 166 20.60 -0.89 1.85
CA PRO A 166 19.98 -1.83 0.91
C PRO A 166 19.89 -3.24 1.51
N GLU A 167 19.16 -3.38 2.61
CA GLU A 167 18.95 -4.64 3.33
C GLU A 167 17.48 -5.09 3.24
N ARG A 168 17.21 -6.32 3.70
CA ARG A 168 15.86 -6.87 3.83
C ARG A 168 15.36 -6.74 5.26
N TYR A 169 14.30 -5.97 5.45
CA TYR A 169 13.78 -5.58 6.75
C TYR A 169 12.49 -6.32 7.09
N TRP A 170 12.40 -6.88 8.29
CA TRP A 170 11.12 -7.20 8.89
C TRP A 170 10.52 -5.96 9.55
N VAL A 171 9.24 -5.72 9.32
CA VAL A 171 8.54 -4.57 9.88
C VAL A 171 7.21 -4.95 10.51
N PRO A 172 6.74 -4.20 11.52
CA PRO A 172 5.37 -4.33 12.02
C PRO A 172 4.36 -3.95 10.94
N ALA A 173 3.12 -4.44 11.08
CA ALA A 173 1.99 -3.86 10.37
C ALA A 173 1.86 -2.37 10.71
N TRP A 174 1.51 -1.56 9.73
CA TRP A 174 1.32 -0.11 9.88
C TRP A 174 -0.17 0.22 10.05
N THR A 175 -0.43 1.27 10.81
CA THR A 175 -1.79 1.78 11.08
C THR A 175 -1.89 3.29 10.89
N SER A 176 -0.85 3.92 10.37
CA SER A 176 -0.79 5.36 10.11
C SER A 176 0.17 5.67 8.96
N ALA A 177 0.05 6.87 8.40
CA ALA A 177 0.96 7.38 7.38
C ALA A 177 2.41 7.38 7.88
N ALA A 178 2.67 7.90 9.08
CA ALA A 178 4.01 7.98 9.65
C ALA A 178 4.65 6.59 9.83
N GLU A 179 3.88 5.58 10.25
CA GLU A 179 4.37 4.21 10.32
C GLU A 179 4.66 3.64 8.93
N PHE A 180 3.81 3.92 7.93
CA PHE A 180 4.06 3.51 6.55
C PHE A 180 5.32 4.16 5.97
N GLU A 181 5.53 5.45 6.23
CA GLU A 181 6.75 6.18 5.84
C GLU A 181 7.98 5.54 6.48
N GLN A 182 7.93 5.26 7.78
CA GLN A 182 9.05 4.69 8.52
C GLN A 182 9.33 3.22 8.15
N TYR A 183 8.29 2.41 7.98
CA TYR A 183 8.40 0.96 7.81
C TYR A 183 8.45 0.52 6.35
N VAL A 184 7.91 1.31 5.42
CA VAL A 184 7.85 0.96 4.00
C VAL A 184 8.67 1.91 3.16
N LEU A 185 8.38 3.21 3.18
CA LEU A 185 9.06 4.16 2.29
C LEU A 185 10.55 4.34 2.64
N ALA A 186 10.91 4.43 3.91
CA ALA A 186 12.30 4.64 4.31
C ALA A 186 13.23 3.47 3.93
N PRO A 187 12.87 2.19 4.16
CA PRO A 187 13.65 1.06 3.62
C PRO A 187 13.75 1.06 2.10
N LEU A 188 12.65 1.39 1.38
CA LEU A 188 12.67 1.49 -0.08
C LEU A 188 13.59 2.62 -0.55
N ALA A 189 13.56 3.78 0.12
CA ALA A 189 14.43 4.91 -0.17
C ALA A 189 15.92 4.60 0.06
N ALA A 190 16.22 3.72 1.01
CA ALA A 190 17.57 3.21 1.25
C ALA A 190 18.02 2.12 0.24
N GLY A 191 17.18 1.79 -0.75
CA GLY A 191 17.45 0.73 -1.72
C GLY A 191 17.22 -0.68 -1.17
N GLY A 192 16.54 -0.82 -0.04
CA GLY A 192 16.23 -2.07 0.64
C GLY A 192 14.91 -2.71 0.19
N SER A 193 14.42 -3.64 1.01
CA SER A 193 13.13 -4.31 0.84
C SER A 193 12.47 -4.64 2.17
N VAL A 194 11.17 -4.87 2.13
CA VAL A 194 10.31 -4.98 3.31
C VAL A 194 9.57 -6.29 3.33
N VAL A 195 9.52 -6.92 4.50
CA VAL A 195 8.70 -8.10 4.82
C VAL A 195 7.80 -7.73 5.99
N ALA A 196 6.49 -7.88 5.80
CA ALA A 196 5.49 -7.68 6.85
C ALA A 196 4.59 -8.92 6.94
N ALA A 197 4.10 -9.22 8.14
CA ALA A 197 3.01 -10.16 8.33
C ALA A 197 1.83 -9.46 9.00
N THR A 198 0.62 -9.80 8.56
CA THR A 198 -0.64 -9.25 9.04
C THR A 198 -1.48 -10.35 9.66
N GLY A 199 -2.40 -9.97 10.55
CA GLY A 199 -3.14 -10.93 11.39
C GLY A 199 -2.36 -11.36 12.64
N LEU A 200 -2.95 -12.28 13.39
CA LEU A 200 -2.33 -12.84 14.61
C LEU A 200 -1.23 -13.83 14.21
N ILE A 201 0.00 -13.56 14.64
CA ILE A 201 1.17 -14.38 14.33
C ILE A 201 1.92 -14.73 15.63
N SER A 202 2.36 -15.98 15.75
CA SER A 202 3.21 -16.41 16.88
C SER A 202 4.66 -15.97 16.67
N ALA A 203 5.42 -15.82 17.76
CA ALA A 203 6.84 -15.48 17.67
C ALA A 203 7.65 -16.51 16.86
N ASP A 204 7.32 -17.80 17.02
CA ASP A 204 7.96 -18.89 16.27
C ASP A 204 7.68 -18.80 14.77
N ARG A 205 6.41 -18.53 14.41
CA ARG A 205 5.99 -18.38 13.01
C ARG A 205 6.62 -17.13 12.38
N GLN A 206 6.67 -16.03 13.12
CA GLN A 206 7.39 -14.82 12.71
C GLN A 206 8.87 -15.13 12.44
N GLN A 207 9.54 -15.86 13.35
CA GLN A 207 10.94 -16.25 13.19
C GLN A 207 11.15 -17.13 11.96
N GLU A 208 10.27 -18.10 11.72
CA GLU A 208 10.28 -18.96 10.52
C GLU A 208 10.18 -18.11 9.24
N ILE A 209 9.25 -17.17 9.16
CA ILE A 209 9.12 -16.28 7.98
C ILE A 209 10.39 -15.45 7.78
N MET A 210 10.96 -14.88 8.84
CA MET A 210 12.19 -14.09 8.73
C MET A 210 13.37 -14.93 8.22
N GLU A 211 13.46 -16.19 8.60
CA GLU A 211 14.48 -17.11 8.10
C GLU A 211 14.28 -17.46 6.62
N ILE A 212 13.04 -17.79 6.23
CA ILE A 212 12.67 -18.05 4.82
C ILE A 212 12.98 -16.85 3.94
N GLU A 213 12.61 -15.65 4.40
CA GLU A 213 12.80 -14.41 3.66
C GLU A 213 14.21 -13.83 3.79
N LYS A 214 15.10 -14.47 4.57
CA LYS A 214 16.47 -14.01 4.80
C LYS A 214 16.52 -12.56 5.29
N VAL A 215 15.64 -12.22 6.23
CA VAL A 215 15.58 -10.89 6.85
C VAL A 215 16.90 -10.61 7.58
N GLY A 216 17.54 -9.48 7.25
CA GLY A 216 18.78 -9.06 7.88
C GLY A 216 18.58 -8.17 9.11
N ARG A 217 17.52 -7.33 9.10
CA ARG A 217 17.26 -6.35 10.17
C ARG A 217 15.77 -6.25 10.48
N ARG A 218 15.44 -5.76 11.68
CA ARG A 218 14.07 -5.51 12.13
C ARG A 218 13.88 -4.03 12.43
N LEU A 219 12.73 -3.48 12.07
CA LEU A 219 12.32 -2.13 12.45
C LEU A 219 11.18 -2.19 13.46
N GLY A 220 10.94 -1.08 14.19
CA GLY A 220 9.79 -0.95 15.10
C GLY A 220 9.84 -1.86 16.34
N VAL A 221 11.01 -2.33 16.75
CA VAL A 221 11.19 -3.25 17.89
C VAL A 221 11.05 -2.53 19.25
N ASP A 222 11.11 -1.19 19.27
CA ASP A 222 11.04 -0.38 20.49
C ASP A 222 9.66 0.25 20.71
N LYS A 223 8.69 -0.56 21.15
CA LYS A 223 7.61 -0.13 22.05
C LYS A 223 7.31 -1.27 23.02
N ARG A 224 8.10 -1.36 24.09
CA ARG A 224 7.69 -2.01 25.34
C ARG A 224 7.28 -0.95 26.34
#